data_AF-A0A524QUA2-F1
#
_entry.id   AF-A0A524QUA2-F1
#
_cell.length_a   1.000
_cell.length_b   1.000
_cell.length_c   1.000
_cell.angle_alpha   90.00
_cell.angle_beta   90.00
_cell.angle_gamma   90.00
#
_symmetry.space_group_name_H-M   'P 1'
#
loop_
_entity.id
_entity.type
_entity.pdbx_description
1 polymer ?
#
loop_
_entity_poly.entity_id
_entity_poly.type
_entity_poly.pdbx_seq_one_letter_code
_entity_poly.pdbx_strand_id
1 'polypeptide(L)'
;MWHGRVPTAKAEAYRAFTNGRAIPDYRSVSGNISVHILERVEGDITHFITLTFWESLDAIRGFAGEDLEKAKYYPEDADFLLEYE
;
A
#
# COMPACT_ATOMS: atom_id res chain seq x y z
N MET A 1 6.75 6.09 0.29
CA MET A 1 6.59 4.98 1.28
C MET A 1 5.28 5.24 1.99
N TRP A 2 4.52 4.19 2.28
CA TRP A 2 3.30 4.27 3.08
C TRP A 2 3.33 3.25 4.20
N HIS A 3 2.69 3.57 5.32
CA HIS A 3 2.52 2.68 6.48
C HIS A 3 1.03 2.57 6.78
N GLY A 4 0.59 1.36 7.11
CA GLY A 4 -0.76 1.10 7.60
C GLY A 4 -0.78 0.09 8.72
N ARG A 5 -1.87 0.12 9.48
CA ARG A 5 -2.07 -0.73 10.66
C ARG A 5 -3.39 -1.49 10.51
N VAL A 6 -3.33 -2.79 10.70
CA VAL A 6 -4.46 -3.72 10.55
C VAL A 6 -4.56 -4.58 11.82
N PRO A 7 -5.75 -4.95 12.32
CA PRO A 7 -5.86 -5.96 13.36
C PRO A 7 -5.15 -7.25 12.93
N THR A 8 -4.31 -7.86 13.77
CA THR A 8 -3.57 -9.08 13.42
C THR A 8 -4.47 -10.20 12.91
N ALA A 9 -5.70 -10.29 13.44
CA ALA A 9 -6.72 -11.25 12.98
C ALA A 9 -7.15 -11.06 11.51
N LYS A 10 -6.93 -9.88 10.92
CA LYS A 10 -7.23 -9.55 9.52
C LYS A 10 -5.98 -9.48 8.62
N ALA A 11 -4.78 -9.67 9.17
CA ALA A 11 -3.52 -9.47 8.46
C ALA A 11 -3.38 -10.38 7.22
N GLU A 12 -3.80 -11.65 7.32
CA GLU A 12 -3.75 -12.58 6.18
C GLU A 12 -4.63 -12.12 5.01
N ALA A 13 -5.85 -11.67 5.30
CA ALA A 13 -6.77 -11.16 4.29
C ALA A 13 -6.22 -9.87 3.65
N TYR A 14 -5.64 -8.98 4.46
CA TYR A 14 -5.02 -7.76 3.93
C TYR A 14 -3.78 -8.07 3.08
N ARG A 15 -2.98 -9.07 3.45
CA ARG A 15 -1.86 -9.57 2.64
C ARG A 15 -2.36 -10.11 1.29
N ALA A 16 -3.44 -10.88 1.28
CA ALA A 16 -4.03 -11.39 0.04
C ALA A 16 -4.54 -10.25 -0.85
N PHE A 17 -5.22 -9.27 -0.27
CA PHE A 17 -5.66 -8.06 -0.96
C PHE A 17 -4.50 -7.27 -1.57
N THR A 18 -3.47 -6.96 -0.78
CA THR A 18 -2.32 -6.19 -1.26
C THR A 18 -1.59 -6.91 -2.39
N ASN A 19 -1.42 -8.23 -2.32
CA ASN A 19 -0.81 -9.01 -3.39
C ASN A 19 -1.70 -9.14 -4.64
N GLY A 20 -3.01 -9.33 -4.47
CA GLY A 20 -3.93 -9.60 -5.58
C GLY A 20 -4.44 -8.34 -6.29
N ARG A 21 -4.54 -7.21 -5.58
CA ARG A 21 -5.13 -5.97 -6.09
C ARG A 21 -4.17 -4.80 -6.09
N ALA A 22 -3.50 -4.53 -4.97
CA ALA A 22 -2.69 -3.32 -4.83
C ALA A 22 -1.39 -3.40 -5.64
N ILE A 23 -0.56 -4.43 -5.45
CA ILE A 23 0.71 -4.61 -6.17
C ILE A 23 0.51 -4.57 -7.70
N PRO A 24 -0.49 -5.26 -8.30
CA PRO A 24 -0.77 -5.13 -9.73
C PRO A 24 -1.12 -3.71 -10.17
N ASP A 25 -1.85 -2.94 -9.35
CA ASP A 25 -2.18 -1.54 -9.64
C ASP A 25 -0.91 -0.68 -9.75
N TYR A 26 -0.04 -0.77 -8.74
CA TYR A 26 1.25 -0.06 -8.74
C TYR A 26 2.09 -0.41 -9.98
N ARG A 27 2.19 -1.70 -10.31
CA ARG A 27 2.97 -2.19 -11.46
C ARG A 27 2.35 -1.86 -12.81
N SER A 28 1.06 -1.51 -12.85
CA SER A 28 0.38 -1.12 -14.09
C SER A 28 0.79 0.26 -14.60
N VAL A 29 1.36 1.09 -13.71
CA VAL A 29 1.79 2.45 -14.05
C VAL A 29 3.20 2.41 -14.66
N SER A 30 3.35 3.04 -15.83
CA SER A 30 4.65 3.16 -16.51
C SER A 30 5.66 3.87 -15.62
N GLY A 31 6.88 3.35 -15.57
CA GLY A 31 7.94 3.86 -14.69
C GLY A 31 7.92 3.29 -13.27
N ASN A 32 7.05 2.34 -12.93
CA ASN A 32 7.20 1.54 -11.71
C ASN A 32 8.38 0.56 -11.86
N ILE A 33 9.38 0.67 -10.99
CA ILE A 33 10.56 -0.21 -10.97
C ILE A 33 10.27 -1.45 -10.10
N SER A 34 9.75 -1.22 -8.90
CA SER A 34 9.40 -2.30 -7.99
C SER A 34 8.39 -1.87 -6.93
N VAL A 35 7.76 -2.88 -6.33
CA VAL A 35 6.81 -2.76 -5.22
C VAL A 35 7.14 -3.86 -4.22
N HIS A 36 7.29 -3.48 -2.96
CA HIS A 36 7.51 -4.36 -1.84
C HIS A 36 6.48 -4.06 -0.75
N ILE A 37 5.85 -5.12 -0.26
CA ILE A 37 5.00 -5.08 0.93
C ILE A 37 5.77 -5.76 2.04
N LEU A 38 6.07 -5.02 3.10
CA LEU A 38 6.71 -5.53 4.31
C LEU A 38 5.66 -5.63 5.40
N GLU A 39 5.79 -6.66 6.24
CA GLU A 39 4.84 -6.94 7.31
C GLU A 39 5.59 -7.14 8.62
N ARG A 40 5.06 -6.56 9.70
CA ARG A 40 5.55 -6.77 11.07
C ARG A 40 4.39 -6.91 12.03
N VAL A 41 4.33 -8.05 12.73
CA VAL A 41 3.33 -8.30 13.78
C VAL A 41 3.79 -7.68 15.11
N GLU A 42 2.91 -6.95 15.76
CA GLU A 42 3.11 -6.30 17.06
C GLU A 42 1.86 -6.50 17.94
N GLY A 43 1.79 -7.65 18.60
CA GLY A 43 0.62 -8.06 19.38
C GLY A 43 -0.64 -8.18 18.51
N ASP A 44 -1.69 -7.48 18.90
CA ASP A 44 -2.99 -7.49 18.21
C ASP A 44 -3.02 -6.62 16.94
N ILE A 45 -1.89 -5.97 16.60
CA ILE A 45 -1.76 -5.11 15.42
C ILE A 45 -0.66 -5.66 14.52
N THR A 46 -0.93 -5.69 13.21
CA THR A 46 0.07 -5.96 12.19
C THR A 46 0.29 -4.71 11.35
N HIS A 47 1.55 -4.32 11.24
CA HIS A 47 2.00 -3.15 10.48
C HIS A 47 2.36 -3.60 9.06
N PHE A 48 1.84 -2.88 8.07
CA PHE A 48 2.17 -3.05 6.66
C PHE A 48 2.90 -1.82 6.16
N ILE A 49 4.06 -2.01 5.54
CA ILE A 49 4.82 -0.94 4.89
C ILE A 49 4.86 -1.22 3.39
N THR A 50 4.38 -0.25 2.61
CA THR A 50 4.46 -0.28 1.15
C THR A 50 5.64 0.57 0.69
N LEU A 51 6.63 -0.08 0.10
CA LEU A 51 7.79 0.55 -0.54
C LEU A 51 7.68 0.39 -2.04
N THR A 52 7.68 1.53 -2.74
CA THR A 52 7.62 1.59 -4.21
C THR A 52 8.79 2.38 -4.74
N PHE A 53 9.41 1.87 -5.80
CA PHE A 53 10.52 2.50 -6.48
C PHE A 53 10.07 2.87 -7.89
N TRP A 54 10.41 4.08 -8.32
CA TRP A 54 9.92 4.67 -9.55
C TRP A 54 11.06 5.34 -10.31
N GLU A 55 10.96 5.38 -11.63
CA GLU A 55 11.95 6.01 -12.50
C GLU A 55 12.01 7.53 -12.32
N SER A 56 10.89 8.16 -11.96
CA SER A 56 10.79 9.61 -11.78
C SER A 56 9.62 10.01 -10.88
N LEU A 57 9.61 11.28 -10.45
CA LEU A 57 8.46 11.88 -9.76
C LEU A 57 7.21 11.94 -10.65
N ASP A 58 7.36 12.09 -11.96
CA ASP A 58 6.23 12.13 -12.90
C ASP A 58 5.54 10.76 -13.00
N ALA A 59 6.31 9.67 -12.94
CA ALA A 59 5.76 8.32 -12.85
C ALA A 59 4.94 8.13 -11.55
N ILE A 60 5.42 8.69 -10.44
CA ILE A 60 4.69 8.69 -9.16
C ILE A 60 3.39 9.49 -9.28
N ARG A 61 3.40 10.67 -9.91
CA ARG A 61 2.18 11.48 -10.14
C ARG A 61 1.12 10.70 -10.93
N GLY A 62 1.55 9.92 -11.93
CA GLY A 62 0.68 9.04 -12.69
C GLY A 62 -0.05 7.99 -11.84
N PHE A 63 0.53 7.62 -10.70
CA PHE A 63 -0.08 6.68 -9.75
C PHE A 63 -0.86 7.38 -8.61
N ALA A 64 -0.23 8.32 -7.92
CA ALA A 64 -0.73 8.96 -6.69
C ALA A 64 -1.67 10.15 -6.96
N GLY A 65 -1.60 10.75 -8.15
CA GLY A 65 -2.25 12.02 -8.48
C GLY A 65 -1.32 13.22 -8.25
N GLU A 66 -1.89 14.42 -8.25
CA GLU A 66 -1.12 15.67 -8.15
C GLU A 66 -0.50 15.91 -6.78
N ASP A 67 -1.15 15.41 -5.72
CA ASP A 67 -0.66 15.51 -4.36
C ASP A 67 0.10 14.24 -3.98
N LEU A 68 1.43 14.30 -4.08
CA LEU A 68 2.31 13.16 -3.80
C LEU A 68 2.46 12.85 -2.31
N GLU A 69 2.07 13.79 -1.44
CA GLU A 69 2.13 13.59 0.01
C GLU A 69 0.86 12.90 0.53
N LYS A 70 -0.22 12.93 -0.26
CA LYS A 70 -1.47 12.27 0.07
C LYS A 70 -1.45 10.79 -0.31
N ALA A 71 -1.73 9.94 0.67
CA ALA A 71 -1.88 8.50 0.44
C ALA A 71 -3.07 8.20 -0.49
N LYS A 72 -2.84 7.31 -1.46
CA LYS A 72 -3.89 6.70 -2.26
C LYS A 72 -4.44 5.48 -1.51
N TYR A 73 -5.72 5.52 -1.18
CA TYR A 73 -6.46 4.41 -0.58
C TYR A 73 -7.36 3.73 -1.59
N TYR A 74 -7.55 2.42 -1.41
CA TYR A 74 -8.54 1.61 -2.10
C TYR A 74 -9.82 1.55 -1.26
N PRO A 75 -11.01 1.45 -1.86
CA PRO A 75 -12.26 1.26 -1.11
C PRO A 75 -12.19 0.10 -0.10
N GLU A 76 -11.52 -0.99 -0.47
CA GLU A 76 -11.32 -2.17 0.36
C GLU A 76 -10.49 -1.90 1.63
N ASP A 77 -9.64 -0.87 1.65
CA ASP A 77 -8.83 -0.54 2.83
C ASP A 77 -9.70 -0.23 4.06
N ALA A 78 -10.93 0.27 3.85
CA ALA A 78 -11.89 0.53 4.93
C ALA A 78 -12.26 -0.73 5.74
N ASP A 79 -12.15 -1.91 5.13
CA ASP A 79 -12.48 -3.18 5.79
C ASP A 79 -11.35 -3.71 6.68
N PHE A 80 -10.14 -3.15 6.56
CA PHE A 80 -8.94 -3.68 7.19
C PHE A 80 -8.23 -2.65 8.09
N LEU A 81 -8.07 -1.42 7.63
CA LEU A 81 -7.25 -0.42 8.31
C LEU A 81 -7.88 0.06 9.62
N LEU A 82 -7.04 0.25 10.63
CA LEU A 82 -7.45 0.85 11.91
C LEU A 82 -7.68 2.36 11.77
N GLU A 83 -6.91 3.01 10.89
CA GLU A 83 -6.96 4.44 10.64
C GLU A 83 -6.40 4.76 9.23
N TYR A 84 -6.76 5.93 8.70
CA TYR A 84 -6.13 6.51 7.52
C TYR A 84 -5.09 7.53 7.97
N GLU A 85 -3.93 7.49 7.32
CA GLU A 85 -2.80 8.41 7.48
C GLU A 85 -2.74 9.44 6.34
#